data_AF-A0A3L7XX18-F1
#
_entry.id   AF-A0A3L7XX18-F1
#
_cell.length_a   1.000
_cell.length_b   1.000
_cell.length_c   1.000
_cell.angle_alpha   90.00
_cell.angle_beta   90.00
_cell.angle_gamma   90.00
#
_symmetry.space_group_name_H-M   'P 1'
#
loop_
_entity.id
_entity.type
_entity.pdbx_description
1 polymer ?
#
loop_
_entity_poly.entity_id
_entity_poly.type
_entity_poly.pdbx_seq_one_letter_code
_entity_poly.pdbx_strand_id
1 'polypeptide(L)'
;MSYSLRSEGLLARTVTLKLKDAEFQSITRQVKLAQPSDLAGPIFEAARALLEKTARGSAYRLIGVSTSDLGENEQLALFDGAAQARERTITAAADTMRRKYGEDAITRARLLEEE
;
A
#
# COMPACT_ATOMS: atom_id res chain seq x y z
N MET A 1 0.86 2.00 -6.93
CA MET A 1 -0.32 2.39 -6.13
C MET A 1 0.02 3.46 -5.11
N SER A 2 0.78 3.19 -4.04
CA SER A 2 1.08 4.22 -3.02
C SER A 2 1.86 5.42 -3.59
N TYR A 3 2.82 5.19 -4.49
CA TYR A 3 3.50 6.27 -5.22
C TYR A 3 2.53 7.12 -6.05
N SER A 4 1.62 6.47 -6.80
CA SER A 4 0.61 7.15 -7.63
C SER A 4 -0.31 8.05 -6.79
N LEU A 5 -0.81 7.53 -5.66
CA LEU A 5 -1.59 8.32 -4.70
C LEU A 5 -0.84 9.58 -4.26
N ARG A 6 0.45 9.47 -3.93
CA ARG A 6 1.27 10.63 -3.54
C ARG A 6 1.55 11.59 -4.68
N SER A 7 1.80 11.10 -5.89
CA SER A 7 1.98 11.97 -7.05
C SER A 7 0.73 12.78 -7.39
N GLU A 8 -0.45 12.28 -7.00
CA GLU A 8 -1.74 12.93 -7.19
C GLU A 8 -2.21 13.70 -5.94
N GLY A 9 -1.45 13.69 -4.83
CA GLY A 9 -1.84 14.35 -3.58
C GLY A 9 -3.03 13.71 -2.87
N LEU A 10 -3.33 12.43 -3.16
CA LEU A 10 -4.48 11.71 -2.64
C LEU A 10 -4.10 10.75 -1.51
N LEU A 11 -5.00 10.61 -0.53
CA LEU A 11 -4.94 9.58 0.50
C LEU A 11 -6.06 8.57 0.27
N ALA A 12 -5.79 7.29 0.48
CA ALA A 12 -6.80 6.24 0.41
C ALA A 12 -7.33 5.87 1.79
N ARG A 13 -8.65 5.76 1.93
CA ARG A 13 -9.30 5.28 3.16
C ARG A 13 -9.63 3.79 3.12
N THR A 14 -9.85 3.23 1.94
CA THR A 14 -10.26 1.82 1.79
C THR A 14 -9.23 1.01 1.03
N VAL A 15 -8.88 -0.16 1.56
CA VAL A 15 -7.98 -1.14 0.93
C VAL A 15 -8.79 -2.36 0.55
N THR A 16 -8.68 -2.79 -0.70
CA THR A 16 -9.37 -3.95 -1.26
C THR A 16 -8.37 -5.01 -1.69
N LEU A 17 -8.58 -6.25 -1.24
CA LEU A 17 -7.89 -7.44 -1.69
C LEU A 17 -8.78 -8.22 -2.66
N LYS A 18 -8.23 -8.55 -3.82
CA LYS A 18 -8.86 -9.42 -4.81
C LYS A 18 -8.01 -10.67 -5.00
N LEU A 19 -8.61 -11.82 -4.76
CA LEU A 19 -8.03 -13.13 -5.01
C LEU A 19 -8.79 -13.79 -6.17
N LYS A 20 -8.07 -14.40 -7.10
CA LYS A 20 -8.68 -15.24 -8.14
C LYS A 20 -8.05 -16.62 -8.10
N ASP A 21 -8.87 -17.66 -8.07
CA ASP A 21 -8.40 -19.05 -8.11
C ASP A 21 -8.19 -19.54 -9.56
N ALA A 22 -7.69 -20.77 -9.69
CA ALA A 22 -7.43 -21.41 -10.98
C ALA A 22 -8.72 -21.61 -11.80
N GLU A 23 -9.86 -21.82 -11.16
CA GLU A 23 -11.21 -21.92 -11.74
C GLU A 23 -11.84 -20.56 -12.09
N PHE A 24 -11.02 -19.50 -12.09
CA PHE A 24 -11.39 -18.13 -12.42
C PHE A 24 -12.44 -17.51 -11.46
N GLN A 25 -12.73 -18.12 -10.32
CA GLN A 25 -13.61 -17.53 -9.30
C GLN A 25 -12.87 -16.45 -8.54
N SER A 26 -13.56 -15.34 -8.28
CA SER A 26 -12.97 -14.17 -7.62
C SER A 26 -13.54 -13.99 -6.23
N ILE A 27 -12.67 -13.85 -5.24
CA ILE A 27 -13.01 -13.48 -3.87
C ILE A 27 -12.47 -12.08 -3.63
N THR A 28 -13.35 -11.16 -3.28
CA THR A 28 -12.98 -9.77 -2.97
C THR A 28 -13.32 -9.45 -1.52
N ARG A 29 -12.39 -8.85 -0.79
CA ARG A 29 -12.58 -8.35 0.57
C ARG A 29 -11.98 -6.97 0.69
N GLN A 30 -12.57 -6.14 1.53
CA GLN A 30 -12.09 -4.77 1.75
C GLN A 30 -12.13 -4.42 3.23
N VAL A 31 -11.28 -3.47 3.63
CA VAL A 31 -11.25 -2.91 4.97
C VAL A 31 -11.06 -1.40 4.88
N LYS A 32 -11.73 -0.66 5.77
CA LYS A 32 -11.49 0.77 5.96
C LYS A 32 -10.36 0.98 6.96
N LEU A 33 -9.39 1.82 6.59
CA LEU A 33 -8.30 2.25 7.46
C LEU A 33 -8.82 3.24 8.50
N ALA A 34 -8.30 3.15 9.73
CA ALA A 34 -8.63 4.07 10.82
C ALA A 34 -8.24 5.53 10.50
N GLN A 35 -7.18 5.72 9.71
CA GLN A 35 -6.76 7.01 9.15
C GLN A 35 -6.49 6.83 7.64
N PRO A 36 -6.84 7.81 6.78
CA PRO A 36 -6.51 7.73 5.35
C PRO A 36 -4.99 7.71 5.19
N SER A 37 -4.48 6.96 4.21
CA SER A 37 -3.05 6.83 4.00
C SER A 37 -2.67 6.67 2.54
N ASP A 38 -1.53 7.26 2.21
CA ASP A 38 -0.76 7.15 0.97
C ASP A 38 0.53 6.35 1.17
N LEU A 39 0.80 5.88 2.39
CA LEU A 39 2.00 5.16 2.76
C LEU A 39 1.83 3.67 2.43
N ALA A 40 2.91 3.06 1.94
CA ALA A 40 2.91 1.64 1.59
C ALA A 40 2.74 0.72 2.81
N GLY A 41 3.21 1.13 3.99
CA GLY A 41 3.13 0.33 5.23
C GLY A 41 1.69 0.03 5.66
N PRO A 42 0.86 1.04 5.99
CA PRO A 42 -0.53 0.84 6.39
C PRO A 42 -1.37 0.06 5.37
N ILE A 43 -1.17 0.34 4.08
CA ILE A 43 -1.85 -0.36 2.99
C ILE A 43 -1.43 -1.84 2.94
N PHE A 44 -0.13 -2.12 3.08
CA PHE A 44 0.40 -3.49 3.08
C PHE A 44 -0.11 -4.29 4.27
N GLU A 45 -0.08 -3.74 5.48
CA GLU A 45 -0.58 -4.43 6.68
C GLU A 45 -2.09 -4.73 6.57
N ALA A 46 -2.88 -3.78 6.05
CA ALA A 46 -4.30 -4.00 5.81
C ALA A 46 -4.55 -5.11 4.77
N ALA A 47 -3.81 -5.11 3.65
CA ALA A 47 -3.91 -6.14 2.63
C ALA A 47 -3.47 -7.52 3.16
N ARG A 48 -2.39 -7.58 3.95
CA ARG A 48 -1.90 -8.80 4.60
C ARG A 48 -2.93 -9.38 5.55
N ALA A 49 -3.53 -8.55 6.40
CA ALA A 49 -4.59 -9.00 7.32
C ALA A 49 -5.83 -9.50 6.58
N LEU A 50 -6.20 -8.89 5.44
CA LEU A 50 -7.27 -9.39 4.58
C LEU A 50 -6.89 -10.75 3.95
N LEU A 51 -5.64 -10.92 3.54
CA LEU A 51 -5.15 -12.15 2.92
C LEU A 51 -5.21 -13.30 3.93
N GLU A 52 -4.67 -13.10 5.14
CA GLU A 52 -4.67 -14.09 6.23
C GLU A 52 -6.08 -14.58 6.56
N LYS A 53 -7.09 -13.70 6.51
CA LYS A 53 -8.50 -14.03 6.79
C LYS A 53 -9.22 -14.72 5.62
N THR A 54 -8.75 -14.53 4.39
CA THR A 54 -9.49 -14.90 3.18
C THR A 54 -8.87 -16.09 2.46
N ALA A 55 -7.55 -16.23 2.54
CA ALA A 55 -6.82 -17.30 1.88
C ALA A 55 -7.23 -18.66 2.46
N ARG A 56 -7.54 -19.61 1.59
CA ARG A 56 -7.99 -20.97 1.96
C ARG A 56 -6.91 -22.04 1.71
N GLY A 57 -5.66 -21.64 1.49
CA GLY A 57 -4.56 -22.55 1.17
C GLY A 57 -4.59 -23.11 -0.27
N SER A 58 -5.50 -22.65 -1.12
CA SER A 58 -5.54 -23.00 -2.54
C SER A 58 -4.59 -22.14 -3.38
N ALA A 59 -4.22 -22.64 -4.56
CA ALA A 59 -3.42 -21.87 -5.51
C ALA A 59 -4.23 -20.69 -6.05
N TYR A 60 -3.68 -19.49 -5.89
CA TYR A 60 -4.23 -18.27 -6.48
C TYR A 60 -3.41 -17.88 -7.69
N ARG A 61 -4.10 -17.57 -8.78
CA ARG A 61 -3.47 -17.08 -10.02
C ARG A 61 -3.40 -15.56 -10.10
N LEU A 62 -4.14 -14.87 -9.24
CA LEU A 62 -4.12 -13.41 -9.13
C LEU A 62 -4.31 -13.04 -7.67
N ILE A 63 -3.41 -12.19 -7.20
CA ILE A 63 -3.50 -11.50 -5.91
C ILE A 63 -3.34 -10.01 -6.24
N GLY A 64 -4.44 -9.27 -6.13
CA GLY A 64 -4.50 -7.85 -6.45
C GLY A 64 -4.83 -7.03 -5.21
N VAL A 65 -4.16 -5.91 -5.04
CA VAL A 65 -4.48 -4.91 -4.01
C VAL A 65 -4.86 -3.61 -4.72
N SER A 66 -6.00 -3.04 -4.36
CA SER A 66 -6.45 -1.74 -4.84
C SER A 66 -6.88 -0.83 -3.69
N THR A 67 -6.83 0.47 -3.93
CA THR A 67 -7.28 1.50 -3.00
C THR A 67 -8.49 2.25 -3.55
N SER A 68 -9.39 2.62 -2.67
CA SER A 68 -10.58 3.44 -2.97
C SER A 68 -10.89 4.38 -1.80
N ASP A 69 -11.98 5.16 -1.93
CA ASP A 69 -12.36 6.18 -0.94
C ASP A 69 -11.21 7.20 -0.79
N LEU A 70 -10.90 7.86 -1.92
CA LEU A 70 -9.76 8.76 -2.08
C LEU A 70 -10.14 10.19 -1.67
N GLY A 71 -9.26 10.87 -0.94
CA GLY A 71 -9.45 12.27 -0.56
C GLY A 71 -8.16 12.93 -0.11
N GLU A 72 -8.18 14.25 0.04
CA GLU A 72 -6.99 15.10 0.25
C GLU A 72 -6.65 15.31 1.75
N ASN A 73 -7.34 14.61 2.67
CA ASN A 73 -7.47 15.04 4.06
C ASN A 73 -6.17 14.95 4.91
N GLU A 74 -5.61 16.12 5.25
CA GLU A 74 -4.29 16.30 5.86
C GLU A 74 -4.31 16.45 7.40
N GLN A 75 -5.26 15.83 8.11
CA GLN A 75 -5.23 15.92 9.58
C GLN A 75 -4.21 14.93 10.18
N LEU A 76 -2.98 15.41 10.35
CA LEU A 76 -1.90 14.70 11.04
C LEU A 76 -2.30 14.44 12.51
N ALA A 77 -2.07 13.21 12.98
CA ALA A 77 -2.24 12.88 14.38
C ALA A 77 -1.22 13.68 15.21
N LEU A 78 -1.72 14.51 16.14
CA LEU A 78 -0.91 15.43 16.96
C LEU A 78 0.08 14.70 17.89
N PHE A 79 -0.13 13.41 18.17
CA PHE A 79 0.55 12.67 19.23
C PHE A 79 1.29 11.39 18.79
N ASP A 80 1.19 10.95 17.53
CA ASP A 80 1.87 9.74 17.01
C ASP A 80 3.05 10.06 16.05
N GLY A 81 3.54 11.31 16.12
CA GLY A 81 4.25 11.95 15.01
C GLY A 81 5.66 11.46 14.69
N ALA A 82 6.46 10.98 15.64
CA ALA A 82 7.91 10.82 15.38
C ALA A 82 8.25 9.71 14.39
N ALA A 83 7.70 8.50 14.59
CA ALA A 83 7.93 7.37 13.69
C ALA A 83 7.26 7.60 12.33
N GLN A 84 6.04 8.12 12.34
CA GLN A 84 5.29 8.40 11.11
C GLN A 84 5.92 9.55 10.30
N ALA A 85 6.43 10.60 10.95
CA ALA A 85 7.17 11.68 10.29
C ALA A 85 8.49 11.20 9.71
N ARG A 86 9.20 10.29 10.41
CA ARG A 86 10.41 9.66 9.87
C ARG A 86 10.08 8.84 8.62
N GLU A 87 9.04 8.02 8.65
CA GLU A 87 8.62 7.22 7.49
C GLU A 87 8.17 8.10 6.31
N ARG A 88 7.43 9.19 6.59
CA ARG A 88 7.07 10.20 5.57
C ARG A 88 8.29 10.85 4.95
N THR A 89 9.27 11.26 5.78
CA THR A 89 10.52 11.88 5.29
C THR A 89 11.30 10.93 4.38
N ILE A 90 11.44 9.66 4.80
CA ILE A 90 12.11 8.63 3.99
C ILE A 90 11.37 8.41 2.67
N THR A 91 10.04 8.36 2.72
CA THR A 91 9.20 8.15 1.54
C THR A 91 9.31 9.33 0.56
N ALA A 92 9.28 10.57 1.04
CA ALA A 92 9.45 11.77 0.22
C ALA A 92 10.85 11.84 -0.43
N ALA A 93 11.89 11.41 0.28
CA ALA A 93 13.23 11.29 -0.28
C ALA A 93 13.28 10.25 -1.41
N ALA A 94 12.68 9.08 -1.20
CA ALA A 94 12.57 8.02 -2.22
C ALA A 94 11.80 8.50 -3.46
N ASP A 95 10.70 9.22 -3.28
CA ASP A 95 9.90 9.76 -4.39
C ASP A 95 10.67 10.82 -5.19
N THR A 96 11.53 11.59 -4.52
CA THR A 96 12.42 12.55 -5.19
C THR A 96 13.46 11.83 -6.04
N MET A 97 14.03 10.73 -5.55
CA MET A 97 14.93 9.88 -6.34
C MET A 97 14.22 9.29 -7.56
N ARG A 98 13.00 8.77 -7.39
CA ARG A 98 12.21 8.20 -8.51
C ARG A 98 11.86 9.21 -9.58
N ARG A 99 11.46 10.43 -9.19
CA ARG A 99 11.18 11.51 -10.14
C ARG A 99 12.41 11.91 -10.95
N LYS A 100 13.60 11.88 -10.35
CA LYS A 100 14.84 12.32 -11.00
C LYS A 100 15.51 11.23 -11.84
N TYR A 101 15.47 9.99 -11.40
CA TYR A 101 16.26 8.89 -11.96
C TYR A 101 15.43 7.73 -12.53
N GLY A 102 14.10 7.81 -12.48
CA GLY A 102 13.19 6.77 -12.96
C GLY A 102 12.68 5.85 -11.84
N GLU A 103 11.68 5.03 -12.17
CA GLU A 103 10.92 4.23 -11.19
C GLU A 103 11.79 3.20 -10.44
N ASP A 104 12.74 2.59 -11.16
CA ASP A 104 13.65 1.55 -10.66
C ASP A 104 14.85 2.09 -9.89
N ALA A 105 14.99 3.42 -9.77
CA ALA A 105 16.15 4.04 -9.12
C ALA A 105 16.25 3.75 -7.62
N ILE A 106 15.13 3.42 -6.97
CA ILE A 106 15.11 3.04 -5.55
C ILE A 106 14.07 1.96 -5.28
N THR A 107 14.53 0.88 -4.65
CA THR A 107 13.68 -0.21 -4.18
C THR A 107 13.96 -0.53 -2.72
N ARG A 108 13.06 -1.26 -2.06
CA ARG A 108 13.29 -1.71 -0.69
C ARG A 108 14.32 -2.83 -0.70
N ALA A 109 15.33 -2.75 0.17
CA ALA A 109 16.41 -3.75 0.25
C ALA A 109 15.89 -5.19 0.39
N ARG A 110 14.81 -5.41 1.15
CA ARG A 110 14.14 -6.73 1.30
C ARG A 110 13.56 -7.33 0.01
N LEU A 111 13.51 -6.57 -1.08
CA LEU A 111 13.05 -7.00 -2.40
C LEU A 111 14.21 -7.32 -3.34
N LEU A 112 15.45 -7.06 -2.92
CA LEU A 112 16.63 -7.48 -3.65
C LEU A 112 16.89 -8.95 -3.34
N GLU A 113 17.20 -9.72 -4.37
CA GLU A 113 17.67 -11.09 -4.22
C GLU A 113 19.11 -11.04 -3.65
N GLU A 114 19.40 -11.87 -2.65
CA GLU A 114 20.81 -12.10 -2.26
C GLU A 114 21.43 -12.95 -3.37
N GLU A 115 22.47 -12.45 -4.03
CA GLU A 115 23.31 -13.24 -4.96
C GLU A 115 24.06 -14.37 -4.26
#